data_AF-A0A1Z9KAT6-F1
#
_entry.id   AF-A0A1Z9KAT6-F1
#
_cell.length_a   1.000
_cell.length_b   1.000
_cell.length_c   1.000
_cell.angle_alpha   90.00
_cell.angle_beta   90.00
_cell.angle_gamma   90.00
#
_symmetry.space_group_name_H-M   'P 1'
#
loop_
_entity.id
_entity.type
_entity.pdbx_description
1 polymer ?
#
loop_
_entity_poly.entity_id
_entity_poly.type
_entity_poly.pdbx_seq_one_letter_code
_entity_poly.pdbx_strand_id
1 'polypeptide(L)'
;MSFVFGIHPVSEFIQFVFALIVTFSIIVTVHELGHYMAARFFGVHVLRFSLGFGAPFYSKSLRKAKPPMPSTHNEPEFPPTEFVLSAIPLGGYVKFLDDREQKVPSEFSSACFNHKGPWQRIAIAAAGPIANFLLAIICYWSIFIAGEGVGYSPVLGGIDSESIAAKSGLKQNQEIVRVDFKETRTWRDVRIQLLNRMGETGEIVFSVREKDNIALSQYRIPVTNFLSKSDDPNPFFALGLILSTPIQSAKIGGLSVDGRAKASGLRIGDQIRKVDKEPIDTWQEFVSIIQANPETSLSLEIDRNGLSKTLILVPKLKSDGMPIDGKSSCL
;
A
#
# COMPACT_ATOMS: atom_id res chain seq x y z
N MET A 1 -0.32 6.90 1.20
CA MET A 1 1.04 7.46 1.42
C MET A 1 1.96 6.86 0.36
N SER A 2 1.94 7.43 -0.86
CA SER A 2 2.75 6.96 -1.97
C SER A 2 3.62 8.12 -2.43
N PHE A 3 4.87 8.09 -2.00
CA PHE A 3 5.93 8.96 -2.50
C PHE A 3 6.20 8.57 -3.96
N VAL A 4 5.67 9.34 -4.91
CA VAL A 4 6.08 9.23 -6.32
C VAL A 4 7.32 10.09 -6.48
N PHE A 5 8.47 9.45 -6.27
CA PHE A 5 9.76 10.04 -6.61
C PHE A 5 9.77 10.35 -8.11
N GLY A 6 10.04 11.61 -8.47
CA GLY A 6 10.48 11.97 -9.80
C GLY A 6 11.83 11.33 -10.07
N ILE A 7 11.82 10.14 -10.67
CA ILE A 7 13.00 9.51 -11.22
C ILE A 7 12.66 9.19 -12.68
N HIS A 8 13.62 9.42 -13.59
CA HIS A 8 13.48 9.28 -15.05
C HIS A 8 12.65 8.07 -15.50
N PRO A 9 11.94 8.09 -16.65
CA PRO A 9 11.16 6.94 -17.12
C PRO A 9 11.95 5.61 -17.15
N VAL A 10 13.27 5.68 -17.35
CA VAL A 10 14.21 4.55 -17.23
C VAL A 10 14.27 3.98 -15.81
N SER A 11 14.25 4.82 -14.78
CA SER A 11 14.27 4.39 -13.39
C SER A 11 12.92 3.85 -12.90
N GLU A 12 11.78 4.37 -13.36
CA GLU A 12 10.47 3.76 -13.10
C GLU A 12 10.43 2.37 -13.74
N PHE A 13 10.95 2.23 -14.96
CA PHE A 13 11.11 0.94 -15.63
C PHE A 13 12.04 -0.01 -14.85
N ILE A 14 13.21 0.46 -14.40
CA ILE A 14 14.13 -0.34 -13.59
C ILE A 14 13.47 -0.76 -12.27
N GLN A 15 12.77 0.14 -11.58
CA GLN A 15 12.04 -0.16 -10.36
C GLN A 15 10.94 -1.18 -10.62
N PHE A 16 10.19 -1.05 -11.71
CA PHE A 16 9.18 -2.01 -12.11
C PHE A 16 9.79 -3.38 -12.37
N VAL A 17 10.85 -3.46 -13.19
CA VAL A 17 11.56 -4.72 -13.48
C VAL A 17 12.13 -5.33 -12.22
N PHE A 18 12.73 -4.53 -11.33
CA PHE A 18 13.24 -5.00 -10.06
C PHE A 18 12.12 -5.53 -9.15
N ALA A 19 11.04 -4.77 -8.97
CA ALA A 19 9.88 -5.18 -8.19
C ALA A 19 9.23 -6.44 -8.74
N LEU A 20 9.13 -6.56 -10.07
CA LEU A 20 8.66 -7.74 -10.79
C LEU A 20 9.54 -8.95 -10.45
N ILE A 21 10.86 -8.83 -10.62
CA ILE A 21 11.82 -9.91 -10.31
C ILE A 21 11.70 -10.33 -8.84
N VAL A 22 11.67 -9.38 -7.90
CA VAL A 22 11.54 -9.68 -6.47
C VAL A 22 10.22 -10.37 -6.16
N THR A 23 9.12 -9.86 -6.71
CA THR A 23 7.78 -10.40 -6.48
C THR A 23 7.66 -11.83 -7.01
N PHE A 24 8.07 -12.08 -8.26
CA PHE A 24 8.06 -13.44 -8.82
C PHE A 24 9.01 -14.36 -8.06
N SER A 25 10.20 -13.89 -7.68
CA SER A 25 11.15 -14.70 -6.91
C SER A 25 10.53 -15.17 -5.60
N ILE A 26 9.83 -14.31 -4.87
CA ILE A 26 9.17 -14.66 -3.60
C ILE A 26 8.02 -15.64 -3.85
N ILE A 27 7.11 -15.33 -4.78
CA ILE A 27 5.94 -16.16 -5.08
C ILE A 27 6.35 -17.56 -5.52
N VAL A 28 7.32 -17.65 -6.44
CA VAL A 28 7.82 -18.93 -6.94
C VAL A 28 8.55 -19.69 -5.84
N THR A 29 9.40 -19.02 -5.06
CA THR A 29 10.14 -19.69 -3.97
C THR A 29 9.18 -20.34 -2.98
N VAL A 30 8.13 -19.62 -2.57
CA VAL A 30 7.13 -20.13 -1.64
C VAL A 30 6.30 -21.26 -2.27
N HIS A 31 5.97 -21.14 -3.56
CA HIS A 31 5.29 -22.19 -4.32
C HIS A 31 6.09 -23.50 -4.34
N GLU A 32 7.35 -23.44 -4.79
CA GLU A 32 8.21 -24.62 -4.83
C GLU A 32 8.48 -25.15 -3.43
N LEU A 33 8.60 -24.28 -2.42
CA LEU A 33 8.77 -24.68 -1.03
C LEU A 33 7.56 -25.50 -0.54
N GLY A 34 6.34 -25.14 -0.96
CA GLY A 34 5.13 -25.91 -0.69
C GLY A 34 5.22 -27.34 -1.21
N HIS A 35 5.59 -27.50 -2.49
CA HIS A 35 5.82 -28.82 -3.09
C HIS A 35 6.91 -29.62 -2.37
N TYR A 36 8.04 -28.99 -2.08
CA TYR A 36 9.16 -29.59 -1.37
C TYR A 36 8.75 -30.09 0.03
N MET A 37 8.10 -29.24 0.81
CA MET A 37 7.68 -29.59 2.17
C MET A 37 6.65 -30.72 2.16
N ALA A 38 5.68 -30.70 1.26
CA ALA A 38 4.70 -31.78 1.14
C ALA A 38 5.33 -33.10 0.68
N ALA A 39 6.24 -33.06 -0.29
CA ALA A 39 6.97 -34.24 -0.75
C ALA A 39 7.78 -34.86 0.40
N ARG A 40 8.51 -34.03 1.16
CA ARG A 40 9.26 -34.49 2.35
C ARG A 40 8.35 -35.07 3.43
N PHE A 41 7.17 -34.47 3.64
CA PHE A 41 6.18 -34.96 4.60
C PHE A 41 5.65 -36.36 4.25
N PHE A 42 5.34 -36.62 2.97
CA PHE A 42 4.90 -37.95 2.51
C PHE A 42 6.05 -38.94 2.28
N GLY A 43 7.27 -38.58 2.63
CA GLY A 43 8.46 -39.40 2.45
C GLY A 43 8.81 -39.66 0.98
N VAL A 44 8.56 -38.69 0.11
CA VAL A 44 9.13 -38.66 -1.25
C VAL A 44 10.52 -38.05 -1.18
N HIS A 45 11.50 -38.68 -1.83
CA HIS A 45 12.84 -38.12 -1.92
C HIS A 45 12.88 -37.00 -2.96
N VAL A 46 13.49 -35.87 -2.60
CA VAL A 46 13.65 -34.73 -3.49
C VAL A 46 15.09 -34.69 -3.96
N LEU A 47 15.29 -34.82 -5.27
CA LEU A 47 16.61 -34.78 -5.90
C LEU A 47 17.14 -33.36 -5.99
N ARG A 48 16.28 -32.41 -6.41
CA ARG A 48 16.66 -31.02 -6.62
C ARG A 48 15.53 -30.06 -6.27
N PHE A 49 15.90 -28.98 -5.61
CA PHE A 49 15.08 -27.80 -5.39
C PHE A 49 15.75 -26.63 -6.12
N SER A 50 15.15 -26.15 -7.20
CA SER A 50 15.71 -25.08 -8.02
C SER A 50 14.88 -23.80 -7.91
N LEU A 51 15.54 -22.71 -7.53
CA LEU A 51 15.04 -21.36 -7.68
C LEU A 51 15.60 -20.78 -8.97
N GLY A 52 14.72 -20.47 -9.90
CA GLY A 52 15.06 -20.05 -11.25
C GLY A 52 15.27 -21.19 -12.24
N PHE A 53 15.47 -20.79 -13.49
CA PHE A 53 15.84 -21.65 -14.62
C PHE A 53 17.22 -21.31 -15.18
N GLY A 54 17.75 -22.22 -16.01
CA GLY A 54 18.99 -22.01 -16.76
C GLY A 54 20.24 -22.43 -15.99
N ALA A 55 21.36 -21.78 -16.29
CA ALA A 55 22.65 -22.12 -15.70
C ALA A 55 22.64 -21.85 -14.18
N PRO A 56 23.10 -22.82 -13.36
CA PRO A 56 23.18 -22.64 -11.91
C PRO A 56 24.30 -21.66 -11.56
N PHE A 57 23.97 -20.59 -10.82
CA PHE A 57 24.97 -19.69 -10.25
C PHE A 57 25.52 -20.22 -8.92
N TYR A 58 24.66 -20.90 -8.17
CA TYR A 58 25.02 -21.48 -6.90
C TYR A 58 24.28 -22.80 -6.73
N SER A 59 24.99 -23.85 -6.33
CA SER A 59 24.40 -25.12 -5.95
C SER A 59 25.02 -25.58 -4.63
N LYS A 60 24.17 -26.05 -3.72
CA LYS A 60 24.59 -26.65 -2.47
C LYS A 60 23.74 -27.87 -2.18
N SER A 61 24.40 -29.02 -2.07
CA SER A 61 23.75 -30.24 -1.60
C SER A 61 23.76 -30.30 -0.08
N LEU A 62 22.59 -30.36 0.54
CA LEU A 62 22.48 -30.48 1.99
C LEU A 62 22.77 -31.92 2.42
N ARG A 63 24.03 -32.19 2.76
CA ARG A 63 24.62 -33.49 3.16
C ARG A 63 23.95 -34.19 4.37
N LYS A 64 22.81 -33.71 4.89
CA LYS A 64 22.22 -34.15 6.17
C LYS A 64 20.69 -34.30 6.20
N ALA A 65 19.99 -34.18 5.07
CA ALA A 65 18.60 -34.60 5.08
C ALA A 65 18.57 -36.13 4.97
N LYS A 66 18.67 -36.82 6.12
CA LYS A 66 18.38 -38.25 6.22
C LYS A 66 17.07 -38.47 5.43
N PRO A 67 17.02 -39.37 4.44
CA PRO A 67 15.72 -39.79 3.92
C PRO A 67 14.85 -40.16 5.14
N PRO A 68 13.54 -39.82 5.16
CA PRO A 68 12.68 -40.38 6.17
C PRO A 68 12.76 -41.90 6.03
N MET A 69 13.41 -42.54 7.01
CA MET A 69 13.92 -43.92 7.09
C MET A 69 15.32 -44.17 6.54
N PRO A 70 16.23 -44.64 7.42
CA PRO A 70 16.74 -46.00 7.33
C PRO A 70 16.60 -46.74 8.68
N SER A 71 16.15 -48.00 8.66
CA SER A 71 16.18 -48.88 9.84
C SER A 71 17.52 -49.59 10.04
N THR A 72 18.46 -49.49 9.10
CA THR A 72 19.58 -50.42 9.02
C THR A 72 20.85 -49.75 8.47
N HIS A 73 22.00 -50.05 9.07
CA HIS A 73 23.27 -49.31 8.92
C HIS A 73 24.03 -49.52 7.59
N ASN A 74 23.46 -50.19 6.58
CA ASN A 74 24.19 -50.65 5.38
C ASN A 74 23.47 -50.39 4.04
N GLU A 75 22.54 -49.44 3.96
CA GLU A 75 21.79 -49.17 2.73
C GLU A 75 22.43 -48.10 1.83
N PRO A 76 22.31 -48.21 0.49
CA PRO A 76 22.88 -47.25 -0.44
C PRO A 76 22.30 -45.84 -0.24
N GLU A 77 23.12 -44.88 0.18
CA GLU A 77 22.65 -43.50 0.40
C GLU A 77 22.25 -42.84 -0.93
N PHE A 78 20.99 -42.42 -1.05
CA PHE A 78 20.57 -41.52 -2.11
C PHE A 78 21.26 -40.15 -1.96
N PRO A 79 21.63 -39.49 -3.08
CA PRO A 79 22.28 -38.20 -3.00
C PRO A 79 21.40 -37.19 -2.24
N PRO A 80 21.99 -36.35 -1.39
CA PRO A 80 21.27 -35.29 -0.69
C PRO A 80 20.57 -34.36 -1.67
N THR A 81 19.44 -33.77 -1.24
CA THR A 81 18.74 -32.76 -2.04
C THR A 81 19.68 -31.63 -2.42
N GLU A 82 19.76 -31.36 -3.72
CA GLU A 82 20.54 -30.28 -4.29
C GLU A 82 19.70 -29.00 -4.32
N PHE A 83 20.13 -27.95 -3.61
CA PHE A 83 19.49 -26.63 -3.66
C PHE A 83 20.24 -25.77 -4.66
N VAL A 84 19.55 -25.35 -5.71
CA VAL A 84 20.12 -24.63 -6.84
C VAL A 84 19.49 -23.25 -6.94
N LEU A 85 20.34 -22.23 -7.10
CA LEU A 85 19.95 -20.90 -7.51
C LEU A 85 20.44 -20.68 -8.94
N SER A 86 19.50 -20.51 -9.86
CA SER A 86 19.75 -20.41 -11.30
C SER A 86 19.62 -18.98 -11.82
N ALA A 87 20.09 -18.76 -13.04
CA ALA A 87 20.26 -17.41 -13.56
C ALA A 87 18.97 -16.63 -13.85
N ILE A 88 17.89 -17.33 -14.19
CA ILE A 88 16.64 -16.70 -14.60
C ILE A 88 15.65 -16.84 -13.43
N PRO A 89 15.31 -15.77 -12.69
CA PRO A 89 14.47 -15.84 -11.49
C PRO A 89 12.95 -15.95 -11.78
N LEU A 90 12.55 -16.21 -13.03
CA LEU A 90 11.15 -16.22 -13.50
C LEU A 90 10.46 -17.60 -13.35
N GLY A 91 10.90 -18.41 -12.40
CA GLY A 91 10.30 -19.71 -12.12
C GLY A 91 11.22 -20.59 -11.29
N GLY A 92 10.90 -21.87 -11.19
CA GLY A 92 11.58 -22.81 -10.31
C GLY A 92 10.99 -24.19 -10.52
N TYR A 93 11.59 -25.19 -9.89
CA TYR A 93 11.04 -26.54 -9.91
C TYR A 93 11.57 -27.38 -8.75
N VAL A 94 10.74 -28.32 -8.31
CA VAL A 94 11.14 -29.42 -7.43
C VAL A 94 11.19 -30.72 -8.21
N LYS A 95 12.38 -31.32 -8.31
CA LYS A 95 12.57 -32.63 -8.93
C LYS A 95 12.44 -33.73 -7.88
N PHE A 96 11.41 -34.55 -8.01
CA PHE A 96 11.20 -35.72 -7.16
C PHE A 96 11.94 -36.95 -7.68
N LEU A 97 12.20 -37.91 -6.80
CA LEU A 97 12.64 -39.24 -7.16
C LEU A 97 11.49 -39.98 -7.88
N ASP A 98 11.74 -40.44 -9.11
CA ASP A 98 10.80 -41.19 -9.93
C ASP A 98 11.57 -42.30 -10.66
N ASP A 99 11.10 -43.55 -10.56
CA ASP A 99 11.79 -44.70 -11.12
C ASP A 99 11.55 -44.89 -12.64
N ARG A 100 10.66 -44.08 -13.22
CA ARG A 100 10.47 -43.99 -14.67
C ARG A 100 11.56 -43.15 -15.34
N GLU A 101 12.14 -42.20 -14.61
CA GLU A 101 13.20 -41.32 -15.11
C GLU A 101 14.60 -41.89 -14.88
N GLN A 102 14.79 -42.69 -13.83
CA GLN A 102 16.08 -43.29 -13.47
C GLN A 102 15.91 -44.62 -12.76
N LYS A 103 16.90 -45.51 -12.86
CA LYS A 103 16.86 -46.81 -12.19
C LYS A 103 16.99 -46.62 -10.67
N VAL A 104 15.96 -47.03 -9.92
CA VAL A 104 15.91 -46.94 -8.45
C VAL A 104 16.00 -48.34 -7.85
N PRO A 105 16.89 -48.60 -6.87
CA PRO A 105 16.91 -49.87 -6.13
C PRO A 105 15.57 -50.11 -5.42
N SER A 106 15.15 -51.38 -5.34
CA SER A 106 13.83 -51.75 -4.79
C SER A 106 13.61 -51.27 -3.35
N GLU A 107 14.68 -51.14 -2.57
CA GLU A 107 14.69 -50.62 -1.19
C GLU A 107 14.15 -49.18 -1.11
N PHE A 108 14.39 -48.36 -2.14
CA PHE A 108 13.96 -46.96 -2.20
C PHE A 108 12.69 -46.73 -3.01
N SER A 109 12.05 -47.82 -3.45
CA SER A 109 10.78 -47.79 -4.18
C SER A 109 9.71 -47.01 -3.42
N SER A 110 9.67 -47.10 -2.09
CA SER A 110 8.71 -46.35 -1.27
C SER A 110 8.95 -44.85 -1.28
N ALA A 111 10.16 -44.38 -1.61
CA ALA A 111 10.53 -42.96 -1.67
C ALA A 111 10.25 -42.32 -3.04
N CYS A 112 9.85 -43.12 -4.04
CA CYS A 112 9.49 -42.63 -5.36
C CYS A 112 8.11 -41.96 -5.35
N PHE A 113 8.00 -40.81 -6.03
CA PHE A 113 6.76 -40.05 -6.14
C PHE A 113 5.65 -40.84 -6.82
N ASN A 114 5.96 -41.56 -7.89
CA ASN A 114 5.01 -42.34 -8.69
C ASN A 114 4.43 -43.56 -7.96
N HIS A 115 5.07 -44.01 -6.87
CA HIS A 115 4.57 -45.09 -6.01
C HIS A 115 3.65 -44.60 -4.89
N LYS A 116 3.55 -43.28 -4.67
CA LYS A 116 2.63 -42.71 -3.69
C LYS A 116 1.18 -42.84 -4.14
N GLY A 117 0.29 -43.02 -3.16
CA GLY A 117 -1.15 -43.11 -3.41
C GLY A 117 -1.68 -41.87 -4.14
N PRO A 118 -2.77 -41.96 -4.93
CA PRO A 118 -3.31 -40.85 -5.70
C PRO A 118 -3.52 -39.57 -4.88
N TRP A 119 -4.08 -39.71 -3.67
CA TRP A 119 -4.31 -38.59 -2.77
C TRP A 119 -3.01 -37.89 -2.33
N GLN A 120 -1.94 -38.65 -2.06
CA GLN A 120 -0.64 -38.08 -1.67
C GLN A 120 -0.03 -37.28 -2.82
N ARG A 121 -0.11 -37.80 -4.05
CA ARG A 121 0.37 -37.09 -5.25
C ARG A 121 -0.43 -35.80 -5.50
N ILE A 122 -1.75 -35.85 -5.35
CA ILE A 122 -2.62 -34.67 -5.44
C ILE A 122 -2.26 -33.66 -4.36
N ALA A 123 -2.06 -34.10 -3.11
CA ALA A 123 -1.68 -33.22 -2.01
C ALA A 123 -0.32 -32.54 -2.26
N ILE A 124 0.68 -33.27 -2.75
CA ILE A 124 1.99 -32.70 -3.13
C ILE A 124 1.83 -31.69 -4.27
N ALA A 125 1.05 -31.98 -5.30
CA ALA A 125 0.80 -31.07 -6.42
C ALA A 125 -0.05 -29.84 -6.03
N ALA A 126 -0.92 -29.95 -5.04
CA ALA A 126 -1.71 -28.82 -4.54
C ALA A 126 -0.94 -27.96 -3.52
N ALA A 127 0.11 -28.50 -2.90
CA ALA A 127 0.84 -27.82 -1.83
C ALA A 127 1.48 -26.50 -2.26
N GLY A 128 1.98 -26.40 -3.50
CA GLY A 128 2.54 -25.15 -4.02
C GLY A 128 1.50 -24.03 -4.12
N PRO A 129 0.36 -24.23 -4.82
CA PRO A 129 -0.74 -23.27 -4.83
C PRO A 129 -1.25 -22.90 -3.43
N ILE A 130 -1.40 -23.88 -2.54
CA ILE A 130 -1.83 -23.64 -1.16
C ILE A 130 -0.82 -22.77 -0.39
N ALA A 131 0.48 -23.00 -0.57
CA ALA A 131 1.52 -22.17 0.06
C ALA A 131 1.43 -20.70 -0.39
N ASN A 132 1.16 -20.45 -1.68
CA ASN A 132 0.94 -19.08 -2.18
C ASN A 132 -0.34 -18.45 -1.63
N PHE A 133 -1.40 -19.24 -1.48
CA PHE A 133 -2.64 -18.75 -0.86
C PHE A 133 -2.42 -18.36 0.61
N LEU A 134 -1.68 -19.18 1.36
CA LEU A 134 -1.27 -18.86 2.74
C LEU A 134 -0.38 -17.63 2.80
N LEU A 135 0.58 -17.49 1.87
CA LEU A 135 1.42 -16.29 1.76
C LEU A 135 0.56 -15.03 1.55
N ALA A 136 -0.44 -15.10 0.66
CA ALA A 136 -1.34 -13.97 0.43
C ALA A 136 -2.09 -13.59 1.72
N ILE A 137 -2.64 -14.57 2.46
CA ILE A 137 -3.29 -14.31 3.75
C ILE A 137 -2.34 -13.61 4.73
N ILE A 138 -1.12 -14.11 4.88
CA ILE A 138 -0.12 -13.53 5.78
C ILE A 138 0.23 -12.10 5.36
N CYS A 139 0.43 -11.85 4.06
CA CYS A 139 0.71 -10.51 3.54
C CYS A 139 -0.44 -9.55 3.81
N TYR A 140 -1.68 -9.93 3.47
CA TYR A 140 -2.86 -9.09 3.73
C TYR A 140 -3.09 -8.86 5.21
N TRP A 141 -2.91 -9.88 6.04
CA TRP A 141 -3.01 -9.76 7.49
C TRP A 141 -1.93 -8.83 8.06
N SER A 142 -0.70 -8.89 7.55
CA SER A 142 0.39 -7.99 7.94
C SER A 142 0.09 -6.53 7.55
N ILE A 143 -0.45 -6.31 6.35
CA ILE A 143 -0.90 -4.99 5.89
C ILE A 143 -2.04 -4.49 6.78
N PHE A 144 -2.97 -5.36 7.15
CA PHE A 144 -4.09 -5.03 8.03
C PHE A 144 -3.60 -4.57 9.41
N ILE A 145 -2.75 -5.36 10.06
CA ILE A 145 -2.16 -4.98 11.37
C ILE A 145 -1.35 -3.68 11.26
N ALA A 146 -0.59 -3.50 10.18
CA ALA A 146 0.16 -2.27 9.96
C ALA A 146 -0.74 -1.05 9.66
N GLY A 147 -1.93 -1.26 9.09
CA GLY A 147 -2.86 -0.24 8.63
C GLY A 147 -3.87 0.23 9.70
N GLU A 148 -4.22 -0.61 10.67
CA GLU A 148 -5.20 -0.27 11.73
C GLU A 148 -4.71 0.81 12.71
N GLY A 149 -3.43 1.20 12.65
CA GLY A 149 -2.87 2.32 13.41
C GLY A 149 -2.92 3.69 12.72
N VAL A 150 -3.41 3.78 11.48
CA VAL A 150 -3.32 5.00 10.65
C VAL A 150 -4.69 5.63 10.36
N GLY A 151 -5.59 5.60 11.34
CA GLY A 151 -6.67 6.57 11.33
C GLY A 151 -6.10 7.94 11.74
N TYR A 152 -6.28 8.96 10.91
CA TYR A 152 -5.91 10.33 11.32
C TYR A 152 -6.68 10.67 12.62
N SER A 153 -5.95 11.11 13.66
CA SER A 153 -6.57 11.61 14.90
C SER A 153 -7.61 12.67 14.54
N PRO A 154 -8.80 12.65 15.19
CA PRO A 154 -9.92 13.51 14.85
C PRO A 154 -9.73 14.95 15.35
N VAL A 155 -8.63 15.60 14.95
CA VAL A 155 -8.34 17.01 15.24
C VAL A 155 -9.03 17.89 14.21
N LEU A 156 -9.88 18.79 14.69
CA LEU A 156 -10.57 19.79 13.88
C LEU A 156 -9.55 20.69 13.16
N GLY A 157 -9.67 20.78 11.84
CA GLY A 157 -8.94 21.75 11.02
C GLY A 157 -9.64 23.11 11.08
N GLY A 158 -9.74 23.80 9.95
CA GLY A 158 -10.64 24.95 9.84
C GLY A 158 -12.08 24.57 10.22
N ILE A 159 -12.88 25.54 10.64
CA ILE A 159 -14.32 25.33 10.79
C ILE A 159 -14.97 26.44 9.99
N ASP A 160 -15.94 26.08 9.15
CA ASP A 160 -16.73 27.07 8.43
C ASP A 160 -17.46 27.95 9.45
N SER A 161 -17.16 29.26 9.43
CA SER A 161 -17.69 30.23 10.39
C SER A 161 -19.22 30.33 10.37
N GLU A 162 -19.87 29.98 9.27
CA GLU A 162 -21.34 30.01 9.15
C GLU A 162 -22.01 28.71 9.60
N SER A 163 -21.23 27.66 9.85
CA SER A 163 -21.70 26.32 10.18
C SER A 163 -22.36 26.20 11.56
N ILE A 164 -23.15 25.14 11.73
CA ILE A 164 -23.78 24.80 13.01
C ILE A 164 -22.70 24.43 14.04
N ALA A 165 -21.61 23.75 13.63
CA ALA A 165 -20.48 23.45 14.51
C ALA A 165 -19.81 24.71 15.07
N ALA A 166 -19.53 25.70 14.22
CA ALA A 166 -18.96 26.99 14.66
C ALA A 166 -19.90 27.73 15.61
N LYS A 167 -21.20 27.81 15.27
CA LYS A 167 -22.23 28.44 16.11
C LYS A 167 -22.39 27.76 17.47
N SER A 168 -22.12 26.45 17.53
CA SER A 168 -22.14 25.68 18.76
C SER A 168 -20.86 25.84 19.61
N GLY A 169 -19.84 26.54 19.08
CA GLY A 169 -18.62 26.91 19.81
C GLY A 169 -17.42 26.00 19.56
N LEU A 170 -17.51 25.04 18.62
CA LEU A 170 -16.35 24.27 18.19
C LEU A 170 -15.32 25.18 17.52
N LYS A 171 -14.04 24.89 17.74
CA LYS A 171 -12.90 25.66 17.24
C LYS A 171 -11.85 24.77 16.59
N GLN A 172 -11.04 25.39 15.73
CA GLN A 172 -9.87 24.76 15.13
C GLN A 172 -8.90 24.23 16.20
N ASN A 173 -8.17 23.16 15.86
CA ASN A 173 -7.17 22.48 16.69
C ASN A 173 -7.72 21.77 17.95
N GLN A 174 -9.04 21.61 18.06
CA GLN A 174 -9.65 20.76 19.08
C GLN A 174 -9.69 19.30 18.60
N GLU A 175 -9.27 18.37 19.44
CA GLU A 175 -9.37 16.92 19.18
C GLU A 175 -10.73 16.40 19.65
N ILE A 176 -11.49 15.74 18.79
CA ILE A 176 -12.74 15.08 19.17
C ILE A 176 -12.41 13.77 19.89
N VAL A 177 -12.61 13.75 21.20
CA VAL A 177 -12.36 12.56 22.03
C VAL A 177 -13.59 11.67 22.13
N ARG A 178 -14.80 12.27 22.10
CA ARG A 178 -16.06 11.54 22.07
C ARG A 178 -17.10 12.23 21.21
N VAL A 179 -17.93 11.42 20.56
CA VAL A 179 -19.23 11.83 20.01
C VAL A 179 -20.30 11.08 20.80
N ASP A 180 -21.22 11.83 21.37
CA ASP A 180 -22.16 11.43 22.41
C ASP A 180 -21.43 10.70 23.57
N PHE A 181 -21.73 9.43 23.78
CA PHE A 181 -21.13 8.59 24.83
C PHE A 181 -20.03 7.66 24.29
N LYS A 182 -19.66 7.77 23.01
CA LYS A 182 -18.74 6.85 22.34
C LYS A 182 -17.39 7.52 22.12
N GLU A 183 -16.33 6.81 22.50
CA GLU A 183 -14.96 7.26 22.26
C GLU A 183 -14.60 7.23 20.78
N THR A 184 -13.86 8.24 20.35
CA THR A 184 -13.40 8.39 18.97
C THR A 184 -11.90 8.59 18.96
N ARG A 185 -11.17 7.68 18.34
CA ARG A 185 -9.70 7.75 18.19
C ARG A 185 -9.30 8.20 16.81
N THR A 186 -10.21 8.07 15.85
CA THR A 186 -9.97 8.35 14.44
C THR A 186 -11.15 9.13 13.84
N TRP A 187 -10.89 9.83 12.72
CA TRP A 187 -11.96 10.41 11.92
C TRP A 187 -12.99 9.39 11.43
N ARG A 188 -12.60 8.13 11.25
CA ARG A 188 -13.54 7.04 10.91
C ARG A 188 -14.54 6.81 12.04
N ASP A 189 -14.09 6.81 13.29
CA ASP A 189 -14.96 6.64 14.46
C ASP A 189 -15.98 7.77 14.55
N VAL A 190 -15.52 9.02 14.40
CA VAL A 190 -16.40 10.20 14.37
C VAL A 190 -17.44 10.06 13.27
N ARG A 191 -17.04 9.69 12.05
CA ARG A 191 -17.97 9.50 10.93
C ARG A 191 -19.04 8.46 11.27
N ILE A 192 -18.64 7.30 11.79
CA ILE A 192 -19.56 6.21 12.15
C ILE A 192 -20.56 6.69 13.21
N GLN A 193 -20.09 7.39 14.26
CA GLN A 193 -21.00 7.91 15.28
C GLN A 193 -22.00 8.92 14.74
N LEU A 194 -21.58 9.81 13.82
CA LEU A 194 -22.50 10.76 13.20
C LEU A 194 -23.50 10.09 12.26
N LEU A 195 -23.07 9.09 11.47
CA LEU A 195 -23.98 8.33 10.61
C LEU A 195 -25.01 7.54 11.43
N ASN A 196 -24.67 7.08 12.64
CA ASN A 196 -25.62 6.43 13.54
C ASN A 196 -26.75 7.36 14.01
N ARG A 197 -26.56 8.69 13.92
CA ARG A 197 -27.56 9.72 14.24
C ARG A 197 -28.40 10.14 13.02
N MET A 198 -28.24 9.46 11.89
CA MET A 198 -28.95 9.78 10.65
C MET A 198 -30.48 9.61 10.82
N GLY A 199 -31.24 10.56 10.29
CA GLY A 199 -32.70 10.63 10.41
C GLY A 199 -33.18 11.23 11.73
N GLU A 200 -32.29 11.49 12.70
CA GLU A 200 -32.70 11.97 14.01
C GLU A 200 -32.86 13.50 14.07
N THR A 201 -33.65 13.96 15.04
CA THR A 201 -33.76 15.37 15.43
C THR A 201 -33.42 15.47 16.92
N GLY A 202 -32.52 16.36 17.29
CA GLY A 202 -32.04 16.51 18.66
C GLY A 202 -30.66 17.14 18.71
N GLU A 203 -29.89 16.82 19.75
CA GLU A 203 -28.53 17.30 19.93
C GLU A 203 -27.53 16.16 19.70
N ILE A 204 -26.39 16.47 19.09
CA ILE A 204 -25.20 15.62 19.07
C ILE A 204 -24.17 16.25 20.01
N VAL A 205 -23.67 15.48 20.97
CA VAL A 205 -22.73 15.99 21.99
C VAL A 205 -21.30 15.67 21.58
N PHE A 206 -20.47 16.68 21.33
CA PHE A 206 -19.04 16.51 21.10
C PHE A 206 -18.28 16.77 22.39
N SER A 207 -17.49 15.80 22.84
CA SER A 207 -16.48 16.03 23.88
C SER A 207 -15.13 16.20 23.20
N VAL A 208 -14.54 17.38 23.32
CA VAL A 208 -13.29 17.73 22.66
C VAL A 208 -12.21 18.10 23.67
N ARG A 209 -10.96 17.98 23.25
CA ARG A 209 -9.77 18.34 24.02
C ARG A 209 -8.93 19.36 23.25
N GLU A 210 -8.41 20.36 23.93
CA GLU A 210 -7.39 21.26 23.37
C GLU A 210 -5.98 20.72 23.64
N LYS A 211 -5.03 21.00 22.75
CA LYS A 211 -3.68 20.41 22.76
C LYS A 211 -2.94 20.50 24.11
N ASP A 212 -3.19 21.57 24.88
CA ASP A 212 -2.53 21.85 26.15
C ASP A 212 -3.45 21.72 27.38
N ASN A 213 -4.67 21.21 27.19
CA ASN A 213 -5.65 21.08 28.27
C ASN A 213 -6.05 19.61 28.48
N ILE A 214 -6.01 19.15 29.73
CA ILE A 214 -6.44 17.79 30.10
C ILE A 214 -7.96 17.71 30.20
N ALA A 215 -8.63 18.82 30.52
CA ALA A 215 -10.07 18.89 30.66
C ALA A 215 -10.77 18.75 29.30
N LEU A 216 -11.88 18.01 29.28
CA LEU A 216 -12.74 17.88 28.12
C LEU A 216 -13.79 18.99 28.14
N SER A 217 -13.92 19.69 27.02
CA SER A 217 -15.00 20.64 26.77
C SER A 217 -16.13 19.93 26.03
N GLN A 218 -17.37 20.20 26.41
CA GLN A 218 -18.55 19.62 25.75
C GLN A 218 -19.29 20.67 24.94
N TYR A 219 -19.64 20.31 23.71
CA TYR A 219 -20.38 21.14 22.78
C TYR A 219 -21.60 20.36 22.29
N ARG A 220 -22.77 21.01 22.27
CA ARG A 220 -24.03 20.40 21.84
C ARG A 220 -24.41 21.04 20.51
N ILE A 221 -24.51 20.21 19.48
CA ILE A 221 -24.83 20.65 18.12
C ILE A 221 -26.26 20.24 17.81
N PRO A 222 -27.17 21.21 17.58
CA PRO A 222 -28.55 20.91 17.21
C PRO A 222 -28.61 20.37 15.79
N VAL A 223 -29.33 19.27 15.60
CA VAL A 223 -29.59 18.65 14.29
C VAL A 223 -31.09 18.39 14.11
N THR A 224 -31.58 18.60 12.90
CA THR A 224 -32.99 18.36 12.54
C THR A 224 -33.05 17.46 11.33
N ASN A 225 -33.72 16.32 11.47
CA ASN A 225 -33.85 15.28 10.45
C ASN A 225 -32.50 14.99 9.76
N PHE A 226 -31.49 14.74 10.58
CA PHE A 226 -30.08 14.81 10.21
C PHE A 226 -29.76 13.89 9.03
N LEU A 227 -29.26 14.46 7.93
CA LEU A 227 -28.85 13.72 6.71
C LEU A 227 -29.95 12.85 6.06
N SER A 228 -31.22 13.01 6.41
CA SER A 228 -32.30 12.10 5.98
C SER A 228 -32.66 12.19 4.48
N LYS A 229 -32.22 13.24 3.78
CA LYS A 229 -32.59 13.58 2.40
C LYS A 229 -31.40 13.49 1.43
N SER A 230 -30.34 12.78 1.79
CA SER A 230 -29.10 12.72 1.01
C SER A 230 -28.85 11.29 0.54
N ASP A 231 -28.67 11.12 -0.77
CA ASP A 231 -28.31 9.82 -1.38
C ASP A 231 -26.85 9.43 -1.08
N ASP A 232 -25.99 10.41 -0.76
CA ASP A 232 -24.60 10.21 -0.30
C ASP A 232 -24.33 11.10 0.94
N PRO A 233 -24.72 10.64 2.15
CA PRO A 233 -24.71 11.46 3.34
C PRO A 233 -23.28 11.73 3.84
N ASN A 234 -22.85 12.99 3.77
CA ASN A 234 -21.58 13.45 4.33
C ASN A 234 -21.80 14.21 5.67
N PRO A 235 -21.62 13.55 6.82
CA PRO A 235 -21.88 14.16 8.14
C PRO A 235 -20.92 15.30 8.48
N PHE A 236 -19.68 15.26 7.98
CA PHE A 236 -18.72 16.33 8.24
C PHE A 236 -19.13 17.62 7.56
N PHE A 237 -19.50 17.54 6.28
CA PHE A 237 -19.97 18.68 5.53
C PHE A 237 -21.27 19.25 6.12
N ALA A 238 -22.23 18.39 6.48
CA ALA A 238 -23.51 18.83 7.05
C ALA A 238 -23.35 19.61 8.38
N LEU A 239 -22.32 19.30 9.15
CA LEU A 239 -22.01 20.02 10.39
C LEU A 239 -20.99 21.15 10.19
N GLY A 240 -20.37 21.27 9.02
CA GLY A 240 -19.28 22.22 8.72
C GLY A 240 -17.95 21.88 9.39
N LEU A 241 -17.71 20.60 9.67
CA LEU A 241 -16.45 20.10 10.22
C LEU A 241 -15.44 19.87 9.11
N ILE A 242 -14.25 20.48 9.22
CA ILE A 242 -13.15 20.25 8.28
C ILE A 242 -12.08 19.43 9.00
N LEU A 243 -11.58 18.41 8.31
CA LEU A 243 -10.52 17.56 8.82
C LEU A 243 -9.20 18.34 8.84
N SER A 244 -8.47 18.31 9.96
CA SER A 244 -7.08 18.75 9.96
C SER A 244 -6.26 17.73 9.17
N THR A 245 -6.13 17.96 7.87
CA THR A 245 -5.18 17.25 7.04
C THR A 245 -3.82 17.91 7.19
N PRO A 246 -2.71 17.13 7.24
CA PRO A 246 -1.39 17.73 7.22
C PRO A 246 -1.28 18.66 6.01
N ILE A 247 -0.94 19.94 6.26
CA ILE A 247 -0.80 20.94 5.21
C ILE A 247 0.28 20.43 4.26
N GLN A 248 -0.13 20.05 3.06
CA GLN A 248 0.83 19.74 2.00
C GLN A 248 1.30 21.08 1.46
N SER A 249 2.49 21.50 1.92
CA SER A 249 3.16 22.67 1.37
C SER A 249 3.21 22.59 -0.15
N ALA A 250 3.08 23.73 -0.84
CA ALA A 250 3.12 23.81 -2.29
C ALA A 250 4.52 23.50 -2.89
N LYS A 251 5.05 22.31 -2.66
CA LYS A 251 6.39 21.87 -3.06
C LYS A 251 6.31 20.94 -4.25
N ILE A 252 7.08 21.22 -5.29
CA ILE A 252 7.13 20.42 -6.51
C ILE A 252 7.77 19.06 -6.21
N GLY A 253 6.95 18.00 -6.19
CA GLY A 253 7.40 16.62 -5.96
C GLY A 253 7.84 15.88 -7.23
N GLY A 254 7.34 16.29 -8.39
CA GLY A 254 7.63 15.67 -9.68
C GLY A 254 7.23 16.57 -10.85
N LEU A 255 7.86 16.37 -12.00
CA LEU A 255 7.62 17.14 -13.22
C LEU A 255 7.57 16.21 -14.43
N SER A 256 6.57 16.39 -15.28
CA SER A 256 6.46 15.69 -16.57
C SER A 256 7.63 16.08 -17.47
N VAL A 257 8.19 15.11 -18.22
CA VAL A 257 9.39 15.30 -19.05
C VAL A 257 9.18 16.38 -20.12
N ASP A 258 7.97 16.45 -20.69
CA ASP A 258 7.57 17.41 -21.72
C ASP A 258 6.52 18.42 -21.21
N GLY A 259 6.40 18.58 -19.89
CA GLY A 259 5.42 19.45 -19.26
C GLY A 259 5.79 20.93 -19.32
N ARG A 260 4.79 21.82 -19.44
CA ARG A 260 5.00 23.27 -19.41
C ARG A 260 5.61 23.77 -18.09
N ALA A 261 5.35 23.06 -17.00
CA ALA A 261 6.02 23.29 -15.72
C ALA A 261 7.55 23.16 -15.84
N LYS A 262 8.07 22.10 -16.48
CA LYS A 262 9.50 21.94 -16.69
C LYS A 262 10.06 22.98 -17.68
N ALA A 263 9.30 23.29 -18.74
CA ALA A 263 9.67 24.32 -19.72
C ALA A 263 9.77 25.72 -19.09
N SER A 264 8.96 26.02 -18.08
CA SER A 264 9.03 27.27 -17.30
C SER A 264 10.28 27.39 -16.42
N GLY A 265 11.07 26.32 -16.30
CA GLY A 265 12.27 26.28 -15.48
C GLY A 265 12.04 25.85 -14.04
N LEU A 266 10.84 25.36 -13.68
CA LEU A 266 10.59 24.70 -12.39
C LEU A 266 11.45 23.45 -12.25
N ARG A 267 11.81 23.13 -11.01
CA ARG A 267 12.60 21.95 -10.63
C ARG A 267 11.93 21.23 -9.47
N ILE A 268 12.21 19.93 -9.38
CA ILE A 268 11.83 19.14 -8.21
C ILE A 268 12.46 19.75 -6.97
N GLY A 269 11.65 19.95 -5.94
CA GLY A 269 12.04 20.56 -4.68
C GLY A 269 11.77 22.07 -4.57
N ASP A 270 11.43 22.76 -5.65
CA ASP A 270 10.97 24.15 -5.59
C ASP A 270 9.70 24.26 -4.74
N GLN A 271 9.64 25.27 -3.87
CA GLN A 271 8.44 25.59 -3.11
C GLN A 271 7.77 26.82 -3.70
N ILE A 272 6.53 26.69 -4.17
CA ILE A 272 5.74 27.83 -4.62
C ILE A 272 5.36 28.66 -3.40
N ARG A 273 5.62 29.97 -3.47
CA ARG A 273 5.30 30.95 -2.43
C ARG A 273 4.16 31.87 -2.87
N LYS A 274 4.13 32.24 -4.15
CA LYS A 274 3.07 33.05 -4.74
C LYS A 274 2.77 32.66 -6.17
N VAL A 275 1.51 32.85 -6.57
CA VAL A 275 1.09 32.87 -7.97
C VAL A 275 0.51 34.26 -8.24
N ASP A 276 1.12 34.98 -9.16
CA ASP A 276 0.89 36.40 -9.45
C ASP A 276 0.99 37.27 -8.18
N LYS A 277 -0.15 37.71 -7.66
CA LYS A 277 -0.25 38.53 -6.44
C LYS A 277 -0.73 37.74 -5.23
N GLU A 278 -1.14 36.49 -5.42
CA GLU A 278 -1.75 35.66 -4.38
C GLU A 278 -0.69 34.80 -3.68
N PRO A 279 -0.57 34.87 -2.34
CA PRO A 279 0.28 33.96 -1.59
C PRO A 279 -0.31 32.55 -1.61
N ILE A 280 0.58 31.55 -1.67
CA ILE A 280 0.22 30.14 -1.74
C ILE A 280 0.92 29.39 -0.62
N ASP A 281 0.12 28.78 0.25
CA ASP A 281 0.62 27.97 1.35
C ASP A 281 0.42 26.48 1.08
N THR A 282 -0.64 26.12 0.35
CA THR A 282 -1.03 24.72 0.12
C THR A 282 -0.89 24.29 -1.33
N TRP A 283 -0.61 23.00 -1.52
CA TRP A 283 -0.59 22.39 -2.86
C TRP A 283 -1.95 22.45 -3.54
N GLN A 284 -3.04 22.33 -2.76
CA GLN A 284 -4.41 22.41 -3.26
C GLN A 284 -4.70 23.79 -3.85
N GLU A 285 -4.35 24.89 -3.17
CA GLU A 285 -4.49 26.25 -3.69
C GLU A 285 -3.74 26.41 -5.01
N PHE A 286 -2.49 25.95 -5.06
CA PHE A 286 -1.69 26.00 -6.28
C PHE A 286 -2.41 25.28 -7.44
N VAL A 287 -2.85 24.04 -7.22
CA VAL A 287 -3.55 23.25 -8.24
C VAL A 287 -4.83 23.94 -8.70
N SER A 288 -5.63 24.48 -7.79
CA SER A 288 -6.87 25.20 -8.10
C SER A 288 -6.61 26.40 -9.02
N ILE A 289 -5.58 27.21 -8.75
CA ILE A 289 -5.23 28.37 -9.59
C ILE A 289 -4.74 27.94 -10.96
N ILE A 290 -3.86 26.93 -11.03
CA ILE A 290 -3.37 26.40 -12.31
C ILE A 290 -4.52 25.86 -13.18
N GLN A 291 -5.48 25.16 -12.58
CA GLN A 291 -6.64 24.61 -13.29
C GLN A 291 -7.63 25.68 -13.75
N ALA A 292 -7.80 26.76 -12.98
CA ALA A 292 -8.68 27.87 -13.32
C ALA A 292 -8.11 28.76 -14.45
N ASN A 293 -6.79 28.70 -14.70
CA ASN A 293 -6.10 29.59 -15.64
C ASN A 293 -5.36 28.83 -16.77
N PRO A 294 -6.06 28.01 -17.57
CA PRO A 294 -5.44 27.32 -18.70
C PRO A 294 -5.02 28.31 -19.79
N GLU A 295 -3.91 28.01 -20.49
CA GLU A 295 -3.34 28.83 -21.57
C GLU A 295 -3.02 30.29 -21.18
N THR A 296 -3.04 30.60 -19.89
CA THR A 296 -2.83 31.94 -19.36
C THR A 296 -1.44 32.01 -18.71
N SER A 297 -0.74 33.11 -18.93
CA SER A 297 0.58 33.32 -18.33
C SER A 297 0.45 33.70 -16.86
N LEU A 298 1.03 32.87 -15.97
CA LEU A 298 1.06 33.07 -14.53
C LEU A 298 2.51 33.31 -14.07
N SER A 299 2.71 34.28 -13.20
CA SER A 299 4.00 34.59 -12.56
C SER A 299 4.14 33.82 -11.26
N LEU A 300 5.05 32.86 -11.19
CA LEU A 300 5.32 32.06 -10.00
C LEU A 300 6.48 32.65 -9.21
N GLU A 301 6.26 33.00 -7.95
CA GLU A 301 7.35 33.24 -7.00
C GLU A 301 7.66 31.94 -6.26
N ILE A 302 8.88 31.43 -6.44
CA ILE A 302 9.33 30.15 -5.88
C ILE A 302 10.49 30.37 -4.93
N ASP A 303 10.59 29.53 -3.92
CA ASP A 303 11.75 29.36 -3.07
C ASP A 303 12.55 28.15 -3.55
N ARG A 304 13.77 28.40 -4.02
CA ARG A 304 14.72 27.36 -4.45
C ARG A 304 15.97 27.47 -3.58
N ASN A 305 16.12 26.51 -2.66
CA ASN A 305 17.24 26.46 -1.71
C ASN A 305 17.37 27.72 -0.84
N GLY A 306 16.26 28.34 -0.44
CA GLY A 306 16.22 29.55 0.39
C GLY A 306 16.31 30.85 -0.40
N LEU A 307 16.37 30.79 -1.73
CA LEU A 307 16.42 31.97 -2.62
C LEU A 307 15.10 32.12 -3.37
N SER A 308 14.50 33.31 -3.27
CA SER A 308 13.31 33.66 -4.06
C SER A 308 13.68 33.82 -5.55
N LYS A 309 12.90 33.19 -6.42
CA LYS A 309 13.01 33.31 -7.88
C LYS A 309 11.62 33.47 -8.49
N THR A 310 11.54 34.26 -9.54
CA THR A 310 10.30 34.41 -10.32
C THR A 310 10.41 33.63 -11.62
N LEU A 311 9.39 32.82 -11.92
CA LEU A 311 9.26 32.05 -13.16
C LEU A 311 7.92 32.36 -13.81
N ILE A 312 7.82 32.14 -15.12
CA ILE A 312 6.56 32.31 -15.86
C ILE A 312 6.07 30.94 -16.30
N LEU A 313 4.92 30.53 -15.79
CA LEU A 313 4.25 29.29 -16.17
C LEU A 313 3.01 29.61 -17.00
N VAL A 314 2.88 28.95 -18.15
CA VAL A 314 1.64 28.94 -18.91
C VAL A 314 1.03 27.54 -18.77
N PRO A 315 -0.03 27.32 -17.98
CA PRO A 315 -0.66 26.00 -17.88
C PRO A 315 -1.22 25.56 -19.23
N LYS A 316 -1.21 24.25 -19.52
CA LYS A 316 -1.80 23.72 -20.77
C LYS A 316 -3.27 23.38 -20.55
N LEU A 317 -4.15 23.77 -21.48
CA LEU A 317 -5.52 23.28 -21.52
C LEU A 317 -5.54 21.80 -21.94
N LYS A 318 -6.23 20.95 -21.19
CA LYS A 318 -6.37 19.54 -21.51
C LYS A 318 -7.49 19.33 -22.54
N SER A 319 -7.24 18.49 -23.55
CA SER A 319 -8.12 18.27 -24.71
C SER A 319 -9.42 17.49 -24.43
N ASP A 320 -9.61 16.97 -23.22
CA ASP A 320 -10.60 15.92 -22.95
C ASP A 320 -11.61 16.32 -21.85
N GLY A 321 -11.61 17.57 -21.39
CA GLY A 321 -12.55 18.04 -20.34
C GLY A 321 -12.37 17.40 -18.95
N MET A 322 -11.36 16.55 -18.74
CA MET A 322 -11.00 15.96 -17.42
C MET A 322 -9.54 16.26 -17.06
N PRO A 323 -9.20 16.51 -15.77
CA PRO A 323 -7.90 17.05 -15.35
C PRO A 323 -6.76 16.03 -15.42
N ILE A 324 -5.53 16.50 -15.71
CA ILE A 324 -4.26 16.20 -15.00
C ILE A 324 -3.08 16.86 -15.74
N ASP A 325 -2.36 17.73 -15.04
CA ASP A 325 -0.89 17.69 -15.04
C ASP A 325 -0.52 17.15 -13.65
N GLY A 326 -0.16 15.87 -13.59
CA GLY A 326 0.10 15.12 -12.36
C GLY A 326 -1.03 14.16 -11.99
N LYS A 327 -0.74 12.85 -11.97
CA LYS A 327 -1.68 11.80 -11.52
C LYS A 327 -2.29 12.16 -10.16
N SER A 328 -3.56 12.52 -10.16
CA SER A 328 -4.41 12.50 -8.96
C SER A 328 -4.60 11.05 -8.52
N SER A 329 -3.79 10.57 -7.59
CA SER A 329 -4.11 9.39 -6.79
C SER A 329 -4.18 9.85 -5.34
N CYS A 330 -5.29 10.48 -4.98
CA CYS A 330 -5.78 10.46 -3.60
C CYS A 330 -6.78 9.31 -3.52
N LEU A 331 -6.25 8.13 -3.20
CA LEU A 331 -6.84 7.16 -2.29
C LEU A 331 -5.69 6.54 -1.48
#